data_AF-A0AAQ3T6H5-F1
#
_entry.id   AF-A0AAQ3T6H5-F1
#
_cell.length_a   1.000
_cell.length_b   1.000
_cell.length_c   1.000
_cell.angle_alpha   90.00
_cell.angle_beta   90.00
_cell.angle_gamma   90.00
#
_symmetry.space_group_name_H-M   'P 1'
#
loop_
_entity.id
_entity.type
_entity.pdbx_description
1 polymer ?
#
loop_
_entity_poly.entity_id
_entity_poly.type
_entity_poly.pdbx_seq_one_letter_code
_entity_poly.pdbx_strand_id
1 'polypeptide(L)'
;MAGGLSLRNENPQDPQTENNQRHSSEQWKRRKKNDTQREGPGETKQPKIDADFLEPSVLLDETHYQEGYKSGYNDGLPSGKEEGRQVGLKMGFQAGEELGFYQGCLDVWMSATCIDQNAFSARVRKNIEQLAALVRSYPLSDPENEQVQDMMEKIRLKFRVITASLGAKLEYEGRLASSKQEIEYL
;
A
#
# COMPACT_ATOMS: atom_id res chain seq x y z
N MET A 1 -26.22 2.08 6.57
CA MET A 1 -25.71 3.01 7.60
C MET A 1 -24.86 2.16 8.54
N ALA A 2 -23.56 2.01 8.27
CA ALA A 2 -22.48 2.95 8.53
C ALA A 2 -22.23 3.14 10.05
N GLY A 3 -20.99 2.84 10.46
CA GLY A 3 -20.43 3.03 11.80
C GLY A 3 -19.63 1.77 12.18
N GLY A 4 -18.33 1.61 11.91
CA GLY A 4 -17.26 2.61 11.82
C GLY A 4 -16.24 2.26 12.90
N LEU A 5 -15.33 1.32 12.62
CA LEU A 5 -14.18 1.00 13.47
C LEU A 5 -13.16 2.12 13.32
N SER A 6 -13.19 3.06 14.27
CA SER A 6 -12.20 4.13 14.36
C SER A 6 -10.91 3.57 14.98
N LEU A 7 -9.96 3.21 14.13
CA LEU A 7 -8.57 2.99 14.52
C LEU A 7 -8.02 4.31 15.07
N ARG A 8 -7.76 4.32 16.38
CA ARG A 8 -7.22 5.47 17.11
C ARG A 8 -5.75 5.63 16.70
N ASN A 9 -5.46 6.70 15.98
CA ASN A 9 -4.11 7.23 15.79
C ASN A 9 -3.54 7.59 17.17
N GLU A 10 -2.59 6.81 17.67
CA GLU A 10 -1.81 7.15 18.85
C GLU A 10 -0.68 8.08 18.40
N ASN A 11 -0.84 9.36 18.72
CA ASN A 11 0.11 10.43 18.48
C ASN A 11 1.31 10.27 19.46
N PRO A 12 2.57 10.21 19.01
CA PRO A 12 3.74 9.93 19.86
C PRO A 12 4.16 11.09 20.81
N GLN A 13 3.25 12.02 21.13
CA GLN A 13 3.48 13.13 22.06
C GLN A 13 2.48 13.14 23.24
N ASP A 14 2.09 11.98 23.76
CA ASP A 14 1.31 11.93 24.99
C ASP A 14 2.23 12.14 26.24
N PRO A 15 2.08 13.25 26.99
CA PRO A 15 2.88 13.51 28.20
C PRO A 15 2.64 12.50 29.35
N GLN A 16 1.68 11.59 29.22
CA GLN A 16 1.43 10.52 30.20
C GLN A 16 2.50 9.42 30.18
N THR A 17 3.05 9.07 29.00
CA THR A 17 4.02 7.96 28.84
C THR A 17 5.39 8.32 29.43
N GLU A 18 5.82 9.58 29.27
CA GLU A 18 7.10 10.08 29.80
C GLU A 18 7.08 10.20 31.33
N ASN A 19 5.95 10.58 31.91
CA ASN A 19 5.81 10.74 33.36
C ASN A 19 5.82 9.37 34.08
N ASN A 20 5.22 8.35 33.45
CA ASN A 20 5.21 6.99 33.98
C ASN A 20 6.62 6.35 33.98
N GLN A 21 7.42 6.64 32.94
CA GLN A 21 8.82 6.20 32.86
C GLN A 21 9.72 6.87 33.91
N ARG A 22 9.55 8.18 34.15
CA ARG A 22 10.31 8.89 35.20
C ARG A 22 9.99 8.36 36.60
N HIS A 23 8.72 8.11 36.91
CA HIS A 23 8.30 7.54 38.20
C HIS A 23 8.88 6.13 38.44
N SER A 24 8.89 5.29 37.42
CA SER A 24 9.47 3.94 37.50
C SER A 24 10.99 3.97 37.74
N SER A 25 11.69 4.91 37.09
CA SER A 25 13.15 5.08 37.24
C SER A 25 13.56 5.58 38.64
N GLU A 26 12.75 6.45 39.26
CA GLU A 26 12.97 6.98 40.61
C GLU A 26 12.76 5.90 41.68
N GLN A 27 11.75 5.04 41.50
CA GLN A 27 11.50 3.93 42.42
C GLN A 27 12.60 2.87 42.36
N TRP A 28 13.17 2.60 41.18
CA TRP A 28 14.28 1.67 41.03
C TRP A 28 15.57 2.16 41.73
N LYS A 29 15.86 3.47 41.65
CA LYS A 29 16.99 4.09 42.36
C LYS A 29 16.84 4.04 43.88
N ARG A 30 15.63 4.24 44.41
CA ARG A 30 15.35 4.14 45.86
C ARG A 30 15.51 2.71 46.38
N ARG A 31 15.10 1.72 45.59
CA ARG A 31 15.20 0.30 45.95
C ARG A 31 16.67 -0.16 46.02
N LYS A 32 17.48 0.19 45.02
CA LYS A 32 18.93 -0.07 45.01
C LYS A 32 19.67 0.53 46.23
N LYS A 33 19.26 1.73 46.68
CA LYS A 33 19.89 2.43 47.80
C LYS A 33 19.60 1.79 49.16
N ASN A 34 18.43 1.14 49.30
CA ASN A 34 18.06 0.41 50.53
C ASN A 34 18.76 -0.96 50.64
N ASP A 35 19.06 -1.60 49.51
CA ASP A 35 19.76 -2.89 49.49
C ASP A 35 21.25 -2.75 49.89
N THR A 36 21.86 -1.58 49.66
CA THR A 36 23.26 -1.31 50.04
C THR A 36 23.49 -1.15 51.55
N GLN A 37 22.44 -1.01 52.37
CA GLN A 37 22.58 -0.80 53.83
C GLN A 37 22.38 -2.06 54.70
N ARG A 38 22.12 -3.23 54.12
CA ARG A 38 21.89 -4.49 54.87
C ARG A 38 22.97 -5.54 54.59
N GLU A 39 24.23 -5.25 54.88
CA GLU A 39 25.30 -6.25 54.86
C GLU A 39 26.10 -6.15 56.17
N GLY A 40 25.88 -7.07 57.11
CA GLY A 40 26.71 -7.33 58.30
C GLY A 40 27.39 -8.69 58.18
N PRO A 41 28.54 -8.94 58.83
CA PRO A 41 29.47 -9.98 58.38
C PRO A 41 29.25 -11.34 59.06
N GLY A 42 29.21 -12.42 58.26
CA GLY A 42 29.31 -13.79 58.76
C GLY A 42 28.94 -14.87 57.74
N GLU A 43 29.97 -15.50 57.16
CA GLU A 43 30.06 -16.91 56.68
C GLU A 43 28.88 -17.50 55.88
N THR A 44 29.02 -17.95 54.62
CA THR A 44 29.92 -19.01 54.12
C THR A 44 29.88 -18.96 52.58
N LYS A 45 31.02 -19.15 51.92
CA LYS A 45 31.13 -19.08 50.45
C LYS A 45 30.54 -20.33 49.79
N GLN A 46 29.40 -20.17 49.11
CA GLN A 46 28.96 -21.06 48.03
C GLN A 46 29.04 -20.29 46.70
N PRO A 47 29.54 -20.90 45.61
CA PRO A 47 29.53 -20.22 44.32
C PRO A 47 28.09 -20.15 43.81
N LYS A 48 27.50 -18.95 43.86
CA LYS A 48 26.26 -18.64 43.13
C LYS A 48 26.61 -18.52 41.64
N ILE A 49 26.64 -19.65 40.96
CA ILE A 49 26.38 -19.72 39.52
C ILE A 49 24.91 -20.19 39.52
N ASP A 50 23.93 -19.50 38.93
CA ASP A 50 23.59 -19.67 37.52
C ASP A 50 22.56 -18.62 37.00
N ALA A 51 22.30 -17.52 37.74
CA ALA A 51 21.39 -16.47 37.26
C ALA A 51 22.11 -15.34 36.49
N ASP A 52 23.30 -14.94 36.95
CA ASP A 52 24.02 -13.76 36.41
C ASP A 52 24.82 -14.03 35.13
N PHE A 53 25.17 -15.29 34.80
CA PHE A 53 25.98 -15.57 33.61
C PHE A 53 25.18 -15.45 32.29
N LEU A 54 23.87 -15.72 32.34
CA LEU A 54 23.00 -15.64 31.17
C LEU A 54 22.36 -14.26 31.00
N GLU A 55 22.31 -13.42 32.05
CA GLU A 55 21.81 -12.04 31.94
C GLU A 55 22.51 -11.20 30.86
N PRO A 56 23.85 -11.24 30.71
CA PRO A 56 24.52 -10.55 29.61
C PRO A 56 24.10 -11.03 28.22
N SER A 57 23.82 -12.33 28.08
CA SER A 57 23.35 -12.89 26.81
C SER A 57 21.92 -12.45 26.49
N VAL A 58 21.03 -12.45 27.49
CA VAL A 58 19.64 -11.99 27.33
C VAL A 58 19.59 -10.48 27.06
N LEU A 59 20.42 -9.70 27.75
CA LEU A 59 20.55 -8.26 27.51
C LEU A 59 21.09 -7.98 26.10
N LEU A 60 22.08 -8.75 25.64
CA LEU A 60 22.63 -8.61 24.30
C LEU A 60 21.59 -8.94 23.22
N ASP A 61 20.81 -10.00 23.41
CA ASP A 61 19.72 -10.38 22.50
C ASP A 61 18.65 -9.28 22.41
N GLU A 62 18.21 -8.75 23.56
CA GLU A 62 17.29 -7.62 23.61
C GLU A 62 17.88 -6.38 22.91
N THR A 63 19.17 -6.07 23.12
CA THR A 63 19.78 -4.92 22.44
C THR A 63 19.84 -5.11 20.92
N HIS A 64 20.23 -6.28 20.43
CA HIS A 64 20.26 -6.54 18.99
C HIS A 64 18.86 -6.55 18.38
N TYR A 65 17.87 -7.05 19.11
CA TYR A 65 16.47 -6.99 18.67
C TYR A 65 16.01 -5.53 18.53
N GLN A 66 16.26 -4.69 19.53
CA GLN A 66 15.90 -3.27 19.49
C GLN A 66 16.68 -2.50 18.41
N GLU A 67 17.96 -2.79 18.24
CA GLU A 67 18.80 -2.21 17.17
C GLU A 67 18.31 -2.62 15.78
N GLY A 68 18.02 -3.91 15.58
CA GLY A 68 17.47 -4.44 14.34
C GLY A 68 16.10 -3.83 14.01
N TYR A 69 15.21 -3.73 15.00
CA TYR A 69 13.91 -3.06 14.83
C TYR A 69 14.08 -1.59 14.46
N LYS A 70 14.94 -0.85 15.19
CA LYS A 70 15.17 0.57 14.95
C LYS A 70 15.80 0.82 13.57
N SER A 71 16.77 0.00 13.18
CA SER A 71 17.38 0.08 11.84
C SER A 71 16.34 -0.21 10.77
N GLY A 72 15.62 -1.34 10.88
CA GLY A 72 14.60 -1.73 9.92
C GLY A 72 13.46 -0.73 9.81
N TYR A 73 13.05 -0.09 10.91
CA TYR A 73 12.04 0.97 10.89
C TYR A 73 12.56 2.25 10.21
N ASN A 74 13.77 2.70 10.56
CA ASN A 74 14.35 3.91 10.00
C ASN A 74 14.64 3.78 8.50
N ASP A 75 15.01 2.59 8.03
CA ASP A 75 15.30 2.31 6.63
C ASP A 75 14.02 1.98 5.85
N GLY A 76 13.14 1.16 6.44
CA GLY A 76 11.92 0.68 5.81
C GLY A 76 10.85 1.75 5.63
N LEU A 77 10.71 2.69 6.58
CA LEU A 77 9.71 3.76 6.49
C LEU A 77 9.90 4.67 5.25
N PRO A 78 11.10 5.26 4.99
CA PRO A 78 11.32 6.06 3.79
C PRO A 78 11.31 5.22 2.52
N SER A 79 11.90 4.01 2.53
CA SER A 79 11.92 3.14 1.34
C SER A 79 10.51 2.74 0.92
N GLY A 80 9.70 2.26 1.87
CA GLY A 80 8.32 1.85 1.59
C GLY A 80 7.45 2.99 1.08
N LYS A 81 7.65 4.22 1.58
CA LYS A 81 6.96 5.41 1.07
C LYS A 81 7.31 5.69 -0.39
N GLU A 82 8.59 5.63 -0.72
CA GLU A 82 9.07 5.92 -2.06
C GLU A 82 8.67 4.82 -3.06
N GLU A 83 8.81 3.55 -2.67
CA GLU A 83 8.35 2.40 -3.45
C GLU A 83 6.84 2.48 -3.73
N GLY A 84 6.04 2.73 -2.69
CA GLY A 84 4.59 2.88 -2.84
C GLY A 84 4.22 4.02 -3.79
N ARG A 85 4.94 5.15 -3.73
CA ARG A 85 4.76 6.27 -4.66
C ARG A 85 5.09 5.89 -6.10
N GLN A 86 6.21 5.22 -6.33
CA GLN A 86 6.65 4.80 -7.67
C GLN A 86 5.67 3.80 -8.28
N VAL A 87 5.28 2.77 -7.52
CA VAL A 87 4.32 1.76 -7.97
C VAL A 87 2.97 2.39 -8.27
N GLY A 88 2.46 3.23 -7.36
CA GLY A 88 1.19 3.94 -7.56
C GLY A 88 1.19 4.82 -8.81
N LEU A 89 2.27 5.56 -9.06
CA LEU A 89 2.41 6.41 -10.25
C LEU A 89 2.44 5.57 -11.53
N LYS A 90 3.23 4.48 -11.55
CA LYS A 90 3.33 3.57 -12.71
C LYS A 90 1.97 2.96 -13.04
N MET A 91 1.31 2.36 -12.04
CA MET A 91 0.01 1.71 -12.24
C MET A 91 -1.09 2.71 -12.63
N GLY A 92 -1.12 3.88 -11.97
CA GLY A 92 -2.07 4.94 -12.28
C GLY A 92 -1.90 5.47 -13.70
N PHE A 93 -0.66 5.67 -14.16
CA PHE A 93 -0.38 6.10 -15.53
C PHE A 93 -0.84 5.04 -16.54
N GLN A 94 -0.53 3.76 -16.33
CA GLN A 94 -0.95 2.68 -17.23
C GLN A 94 -2.47 2.58 -17.37
N ALA A 95 -3.21 2.69 -16.25
CA ALA A 95 -4.66 2.66 -16.27
C ALA A 95 -5.24 3.93 -16.93
N GLY A 96 -4.67 5.10 -16.63
CA GLY A 96 -5.10 6.38 -17.20
C GLY A 96 -4.86 6.47 -18.70
N GLU A 97 -3.71 5.98 -19.18
CA GLU A 97 -3.38 5.89 -20.60
C GLU A 97 -4.38 5.00 -21.35
N GLU A 98 -4.67 3.81 -20.81
CA GLU A 98 -5.63 2.86 -21.40
C GLU A 98 -7.05 3.46 -21.45
N LEU A 99 -7.51 4.08 -20.36
CA LEU A 99 -8.82 4.74 -20.33
C LEU A 99 -8.89 5.95 -21.27
N GLY A 100 -7.83 6.76 -21.32
CA GLY A 100 -7.74 7.91 -22.21
C GLY A 100 -7.82 7.50 -23.68
N PHE A 101 -7.17 6.40 -24.06
CA PHE A 101 -7.28 5.82 -25.40
C PHE A 101 -8.72 5.41 -25.74
N TYR A 102 -9.41 4.72 -24.83
CA TYR A 102 -10.81 4.35 -25.04
C TYR A 102 -11.74 5.56 -25.12
N GLN A 103 -11.53 6.57 -24.28
CA GLN A 103 -12.27 7.82 -24.34
C GLN A 103 -12.09 8.53 -25.68
N GLY A 104 -10.85 8.64 -26.18
CA GLY A 104 -10.59 9.26 -27.48
C GLY A 104 -11.29 8.52 -28.64
N CYS A 105 -11.32 7.19 -28.60
CA CYS A 105 -12.07 6.42 -29.61
C CYS A 105 -13.58 6.65 -29.51
N LEU A 106 -14.12 6.69 -28.29
CA LEU A 106 -15.53 7.01 -28.05
C LEU A 106 -15.89 8.39 -28.61
N ASP A 107 -15.07 9.41 -28.36
CA ASP A 107 -15.32 10.77 -28.82
C ASP A 107 -15.40 10.84 -30.35
N VAL A 108 -14.52 10.11 -31.05
CA VAL A 108 -14.53 9.99 -32.52
C VAL A 108 -15.80 9.27 -33.00
N TRP A 109 -16.16 8.13 -32.41
CA TRP A 109 -17.35 7.37 -32.81
C TRP A 109 -18.65 8.12 -32.51
N MET A 110 -18.73 8.80 -31.38
CA MET A 110 -19.88 9.64 -31.02
C MET A 110 -20.00 10.81 -31.98
N SER A 111 -18.89 11.47 -32.32
CA SER A 111 -18.87 12.56 -33.31
C SER A 111 -19.32 12.08 -34.70
N ALA A 112 -18.86 10.92 -35.14
CA ALA A 112 -19.29 10.31 -36.41
C ALA A 112 -20.81 10.03 -36.42
N THR A 113 -21.36 9.55 -35.30
CA THR A 113 -22.80 9.29 -35.15
C THR A 113 -23.63 10.58 -35.16
N CYS A 114 -23.07 11.69 -34.67
CA CYS A 114 -23.72 13.01 -34.72
C CYS A 114 -23.77 13.57 -36.15
N ILE A 115 -22.73 13.31 -36.96
CA ILE A 115 -22.66 13.76 -38.36
C ILE A 115 -23.56 12.89 -39.25
N ASP A 116 -23.52 11.57 -39.06
CA ASP A 116 -24.35 10.61 -39.78
C ASP A 116 -24.93 9.57 -38.82
N GLN A 117 -26.24 9.65 -38.58
CA GLN A 117 -26.96 8.71 -37.71
C GLN A 117 -26.93 7.26 -38.21
N ASN A 118 -26.61 7.06 -39.49
CA ASN A 118 -26.47 5.73 -40.12
C ASN A 118 -25.01 5.31 -40.30
N ALA A 119 -24.03 6.07 -39.78
CA ALA A 119 -22.60 5.71 -39.83
C ALA A 119 -22.33 4.32 -39.25
N PHE A 120 -23.11 3.92 -38.24
CA PHE A 120 -23.01 2.62 -37.58
C PHE A 120 -24.37 1.94 -37.44
N SER A 121 -24.37 0.61 -37.40
CA SER A 121 -25.57 -0.16 -37.08
C SER A 121 -26.10 0.13 -35.67
N ALA A 122 -27.40 -0.05 -35.45
CA ALA A 122 -28.03 0.14 -34.13
C ALA A 122 -27.36 -0.71 -33.03
N ARG A 123 -26.89 -1.91 -33.38
CA ARG A 123 -26.14 -2.79 -32.46
C ARG A 123 -24.82 -2.16 -32.02
N VAL A 124 -24.07 -1.58 -32.95
CA VAL A 124 -22.78 -0.94 -32.68
C VAL A 124 -22.98 0.32 -31.83
N ARG A 125 -23.97 1.17 -32.15
CA ARG A 125 -24.29 2.35 -31.34
C ARG A 125 -24.62 2.00 -29.89
N LYS A 126 -25.44 0.97 -29.67
CA LYS A 126 -25.72 0.46 -28.32
C LYS A 126 -24.47 -0.03 -27.59
N ASN A 127 -23.55 -0.69 -28.28
CA ASN A 127 -22.28 -1.10 -27.68
C ASN A 127 -21.40 0.10 -27.32
N ILE A 128 -21.34 1.14 -28.16
CA ILE A 128 -20.62 2.40 -27.90
C ILE A 128 -21.18 3.09 -26.65
N GLU A 129 -22.51 3.22 -26.53
CA GLU A 129 -23.16 3.79 -25.35
C GLU A 129 -22.83 3.01 -24.07
N GLN A 130 -22.83 1.67 -24.15
CA GLN A 130 -22.45 0.82 -23.03
C GLN A 130 -20.98 0.99 -22.63
N LEU A 131 -20.07 1.08 -23.61
CA LEU A 131 -18.66 1.33 -23.36
C LEU A 131 -18.47 2.70 -22.71
N ALA A 132 -19.15 3.75 -23.20
CA ALA A 132 -19.11 5.08 -22.60
C ALA A 132 -19.60 5.09 -21.16
N ALA A 133 -20.67 4.34 -20.85
CA ALA A 133 -21.15 4.19 -19.48
C ALA A 133 -20.09 3.52 -18.57
N LEU A 134 -19.43 2.46 -19.05
CA LEU A 134 -18.39 1.75 -18.30
C LEU A 134 -17.17 2.65 -18.03
N VAL A 135 -16.69 3.37 -19.04
CA VAL A 135 -15.55 4.30 -18.92
C VAL A 135 -15.88 5.42 -17.94
N ARG A 136 -17.08 6.01 -18.02
CA ARG A 136 -17.51 7.08 -17.10
C ARG A 136 -17.69 6.60 -15.66
N SER A 137 -18.10 5.35 -15.45
CA SER A 137 -18.28 4.77 -14.12
C SER A 137 -16.97 4.33 -13.45
N TYR A 138 -15.85 4.35 -14.18
CA TYR A 138 -14.59 3.82 -13.68
C TYR A 138 -14.08 4.67 -12.49
N PRO A 139 -13.84 4.05 -11.30
CA PRO A 139 -13.54 4.81 -10.10
C PRO A 139 -12.05 5.21 -10.06
N LEU A 140 -11.71 6.32 -10.72
CA LEU A 140 -10.34 6.85 -10.75
C LEU A 140 -9.80 7.29 -9.37
N SER A 141 -10.71 7.65 -8.45
CA SER A 141 -10.35 8.16 -7.12
C SER A 141 -10.24 7.06 -6.05
N ASP A 142 -10.59 5.82 -6.38
CA ASP A 142 -10.63 4.69 -5.44
C ASP A 142 -9.87 3.49 -6.03
N PRO A 143 -8.53 3.54 -6.03
CA PRO A 143 -7.69 2.50 -6.62
C PRO A 143 -7.71 1.18 -5.85
N GLU A 144 -8.18 1.17 -4.59
CA GLU A 144 -8.32 -0.04 -3.76
C GLU A 144 -9.63 -0.78 -4.01
N ASN A 145 -10.49 -0.23 -4.88
CA ASN A 145 -11.75 -0.86 -5.20
C ASN A 145 -11.52 -2.18 -5.96
N GLU A 146 -11.94 -3.28 -5.33
CA GLU A 146 -11.77 -4.64 -5.84
C GLU A 146 -12.38 -4.85 -7.24
N GLN A 147 -13.36 -4.01 -7.63
CA GLN A 147 -14.03 -4.10 -8.93
C GLN A 147 -13.28 -3.42 -10.06
N VAL A 148 -12.24 -2.62 -9.78
CA VAL A 148 -11.49 -1.83 -10.78
C VAL A 148 -10.91 -2.70 -11.89
N GLN A 149 -10.36 -3.86 -11.53
CA GLN A 149 -9.80 -4.81 -12.50
C GLN A 149 -10.89 -5.40 -13.39
N ASP A 150 -11.98 -5.91 -12.81
CA ASP A 150 -13.14 -6.44 -13.52
C ASP A 150 -13.78 -5.40 -14.46
N MET A 151 -13.87 -4.15 -14.02
CA MET A 151 -14.38 -3.04 -14.83
C MET A 151 -13.47 -2.77 -16.02
N MET A 152 -12.14 -2.78 -15.82
CA MET A 152 -11.19 -2.60 -16.92
C MET A 152 -11.28 -3.75 -17.93
N GLU A 153 -11.42 -4.99 -17.48
CA GLU A 153 -11.64 -6.13 -18.36
C GLU A 153 -12.93 -6.01 -19.17
N LYS A 154 -14.03 -5.58 -18.53
CA LYS A 154 -15.30 -5.31 -19.21
C LYS A 154 -15.15 -4.23 -20.29
N ILE A 155 -14.42 -3.15 -20.00
CA ILE A 155 -14.11 -2.08 -20.95
C ILE A 155 -13.32 -2.64 -22.14
N ARG A 156 -12.23 -3.37 -21.90
CA ARG A 156 -11.39 -4.02 -22.93
C ARG A 156 -12.20 -4.95 -23.83
N LEU A 157 -13.01 -5.82 -23.24
CA LEU A 157 -13.85 -6.77 -23.98
C LEU A 157 -14.88 -6.04 -24.85
N LYS A 158 -15.54 -5.02 -24.29
CA LYS A 158 -16.53 -4.23 -25.03
C LYS A 158 -15.89 -3.49 -26.20
N PHE A 159 -14.71 -2.89 -25.97
CA PHE A 159 -13.94 -2.23 -27.01
C PHE A 159 -13.61 -3.18 -28.17
N ARG A 160 -13.10 -4.39 -27.87
CA ARG A 160 -12.82 -5.43 -28.89
C ARG A 160 -14.05 -5.81 -29.70
N VAL A 161 -15.21 -5.91 -29.07
CA VAL A 161 -16.48 -6.20 -29.77
C VAL A 161 -16.84 -5.09 -30.74
N ILE A 162 -16.64 -3.82 -30.35
CA ILE A 162 -16.93 -2.66 -31.20
C ILE A 162 -15.96 -2.64 -32.38
N THR A 163 -14.64 -2.72 -32.14
CA THR A 163 -13.64 -2.68 -33.22
C THR A 163 -13.80 -3.81 -34.22
N ALA A 164 -14.09 -5.02 -33.76
CA ALA A 164 -14.43 -6.15 -34.63
C ALA A 164 -15.70 -5.91 -35.45
N SER A 165 -16.72 -5.28 -34.86
CA SER A 165 -17.96 -4.93 -35.57
C SER A 165 -17.77 -3.82 -36.60
N LEU A 166 -16.80 -2.94 -36.39
CA LEU A 166 -16.44 -1.84 -37.28
C LEU A 166 -15.43 -2.25 -38.37
N GLY A 167 -14.81 -3.43 -38.26
CA GLY A 167 -13.70 -3.83 -39.12
C GLY A 167 -12.46 -2.95 -38.95
N ALA A 168 -12.35 -2.20 -37.85
CA ALA A 168 -11.27 -1.27 -37.60
C ALA A 168 -10.12 -1.99 -36.88
N LYS A 169 -8.89 -1.86 -37.40
CA LYS A 169 -7.68 -2.33 -36.71
C LYS A 169 -7.25 -1.29 -35.67
N LEU A 170 -8.02 -1.19 -34.58
CA LEU A 170 -7.72 -0.36 -33.43
C LEU A 170 -7.30 -1.27 -32.27
N GLU A 171 -6.03 -1.22 -31.92
CA GLU A 171 -5.43 -2.00 -30.85
C GLU A 171 -4.73 -1.06 -29.86
N TYR A 172 -4.90 -1.34 -28.57
CA TYR A 172 -4.17 -0.64 -27.52
C TYR A 172 -2.84 -1.37 -27.28
N GLU A 173 -1.75 -0.82 -27.81
CA GLU A 173 -0.41 -1.42 -27.73
C GLU A 173 0.27 -1.22 -26.36
N GLY A 174 -0.18 -0.25 -25.56
CA GLY A 174 0.49 0.15 -24.31
C GLY A 174 0.72 -1.00 -23.30
N ARG A 175 -0.11 -2.04 -23.32
CA ARG A 175 0.07 -3.25 -22.50
C ARG A 175 1.31 -4.08 -22.90
N LEU A 176 1.57 -4.20 -24.20
CA LEU A 176 2.66 -5.03 -24.74
C LEU A 176 4.04 -4.42 -24.48
N ALA A 177 4.12 -3.09 -24.43
CA ALA A 177 5.34 -2.37 -24.05
C ALA A 177 5.73 -2.63 -22.58
N SER A 178 4.75 -2.68 -21.67
CA SER A 178 5.00 -2.99 -20.25
C SER A 178 5.54 -4.42 -20.04
N SER A 179 5.07 -5.40 -20.80
CA SER A 179 5.56 -6.79 -20.71
C SER A 179 6.96 -6.98 -21.27
N LYS A 180 7.41 -6.14 -22.22
CA LYS A 180 8.78 -6.19 -22.74
C LYS A 180 9.78 -5.56 -21.78
N GLN A 181 9.39 -4.48 -21.10
CA GLN A 181 10.22 -3.84 -20.08
C GLN A 181 10.41 -4.74 -18.85
N GLU A 182 9.43 -5.55 -18.47
CA GLU A 182 9.56 -6.48 -17.33
C GLU A 182 10.51 -7.66 -17.61
N ILE A 183 10.73 -8.00 -18.89
CA ILE A 183 11.68 -9.04 -19.32
C ILE A 183 13.11 -8.47 -19.45
N GLU A 184 13.26 -7.16 -19.66
CA GLU A 184 14.59 -6.53 -19.86
C GLU A 184 15.34 -6.24 -18.53
N TYR A 185 14.71 -6.52 -17.38
CA TYR A 185 15.30 -6.39 -16.04
C TYR A 185 15.49 -7.73 -15.30
N LEU A 186 15.38 -8.87 -15.99
CA LEU A 186 15.72 -10.21 -15.50
C LEU A 186 16.98 -10.75 -16.21
#